data_AF-A0A7S0Q7H4-F1
#
_entry.id   AF-A0A7S0Q7H4-F1
#
_cell.length_a   1.000
_cell.length_b   1.000
_cell.length_c   1.000
_cell.angle_alpha   90.00
_cell.angle_beta   90.00
_cell.angle_gamma   90.00
#
_symmetry.space_group_name_H-M   'P 1'
#
loop_
_entity.id
_entity.type
_entity.pdbx_description
1 polymer ?
#
loop_
_entity_poly.entity_id
_entity_poly.type
_entity_poly.pdbx_seq_one_letter_code
_entity_poly.pdbx_strand_id
1 'polypeptide(L)'
;AASTLHSVRHTVVMSKISQQTLEQAIEAILQHSKEKKRGFLETIELQVALKNYDPAKDKRFSGAMRLPVVPRPNYRVAIIANAKHFDEAKEHGIPAMTAAD
;
A
#
# COMPACT_ATOMS: atom_id res chain seq x y z
N ALA A 1 36.35 8.98 14.69
CA ALA A 1 36.00 10.24 14.03
C ALA A 1 34.90 9.99 13.01
N ALA A 2 33.88 10.83 13.02
CA ALA A 2 32.79 11.00 12.05
C ALA A 2 31.81 9.84 11.83
N SER A 3 30.72 9.90 12.58
CA SER A 3 29.43 9.25 12.34
C SER A 3 28.80 9.71 11.02
N THR A 4 28.35 8.76 10.18
CA THR A 4 27.44 9.08 9.06
C THR A 4 26.00 8.84 9.49
N LEU A 5 25.43 9.85 10.15
CA LEU A 5 23.98 9.96 10.33
C LEU A 5 23.36 10.26 8.97
N HIS A 6 22.67 9.28 8.40
CA HIS A 6 21.77 9.49 7.27
C HIS A 6 20.58 10.30 7.79
N SER A 7 20.63 11.60 7.59
CA SER A 7 19.53 12.52 7.87
C SER A 7 18.38 12.20 6.92
N VAL A 8 17.39 11.44 7.44
CA VAL A 8 16.10 11.27 6.79
C VAL A 8 15.43 12.62 6.81
N ARG A 9 15.44 13.31 5.66
CA ARG A 9 14.71 14.56 5.47
C ARG A 9 13.22 14.30 5.71
N HIS A 10 12.72 14.67 6.88
CA HIS A 10 11.30 14.81 7.14
C HIS A 10 10.75 15.86 6.18
N THR A 11 10.11 15.40 5.11
CA THR A 11 9.29 16.26 4.28
C THR A 11 8.05 16.54 5.11
N VAL A 12 7.85 17.77 5.56
CA VAL A 12 6.65 18.16 6.31
C VAL A 12 5.47 18.12 5.34
N VAL A 13 4.83 16.96 5.26
CA VAL A 13 3.53 16.79 4.61
C VAL A 13 2.51 17.33 5.60
N MET A 14 1.76 18.36 5.22
CA MET A 14 0.64 18.88 6.00
C MET A 14 -0.45 17.80 6.08
N SER A 15 -0.32 16.89 7.06
CA SER A 15 -1.33 15.89 7.39
C SER A 15 -2.56 16.61 7.93
N LYS A 16 -3.72 16.40 7.31
CA LYS A 16 -5.03 16.85 7.83
C LYS A 16 -5.48 16.07 9.07
N ILE A 17 -4.66 15.11 9.53
CA ILE A 17 -4.90 14.25 10.69
C ILE A 17 -3.86 14.62 11.75
N SER A 18 -4.32 14.81 13.00
CA SER A 18 -3.44 15.07 14.14
C SER A 18 -2.57 13.85 14.43
N GLN A 19 -1.30 14.09 14.81
CA GLN A 19 -0.38 13.00 15.18
C GLN A 19 -0.93 12.19 16.36
N GLN A 20 -1.53 12.86 17.34
CA GLN A 20 -2.09 12.21 18.52
C GLN A 20 -3.18 11.18 18.19
N THR A 21 -4.08 11.50 17.26
CA THR A 21 -5.14 10.55 16.85
C THR A 21 -4.55 9.36 16.09
N LEU A 22 -3.49 9.58 15.32
CA LEU A 22 -2.79 8.50 14.63
C LEU A 22 -2.12 7.54 15.62
N GLU A 23 -1.39 8.07 16.59
CA GLU A 23 -0.69 7.27 17.61
C GLU A 23 -1.66 6.44 18.44
N GLN A 24 -2.76 7.04 18.90
CA GLN A 24 -3.81 6.34 19.66
C GLN A 24 -4.45 5.20 18.86
N ALA A 25 -4.71 5.41 17.56
CA ALA A 25 -5.28 4.38 16.71
C ALA A 25 -4.31 3.19 16.52
N ILE A 26 -3.02 3.46 16.34
CA ILE A 26 -1.98 2.42 16.22
C ILE A 26 -1.89 1.61 17.51
N GLU A 27 -1.86 2.28 18.66
CA GLU A 27 -1.75 1.61 19.96
C GLU A 27 -2.97 0.71 20.22
N ALA A 28 -4.18 1.18 19.93
CA ALA A 28 -5.40 0.40 20.05
C ALA A 28 -5.36 -0.87 19.18
N ILE A 29 -4.92 -0.76 17.93
CA ILE A 29 -4.79 -1.91 17.01
C ILE A 29 -3.78 -2.94 17.55
N LEU A 30 -2.62 -2.46 18.01
CA LEU A 30 -1.57 -3.32 18.58
C LEU A 30 -2.05 -4.03 19.85
N GLN A 31 -2.85 -3.36 20.68
CA GLN A 31 -3.39 -3.96 21.88
C GLN A 31 -4.36 -5.11 21.56
N HIS A 32 -5.27 -4.91 20.60
CA HIS A 32 -6.19 -5.97 20.15
C HIS A 32 -5.47 -7.19 19.58
N SER A 33 -4.37 -6.95 18.85
CA SER A 33 -3.50 -8.01 18.31
C SER A 33 -2.83 -8.82 19.43
N LYS A 34 -2.33 -8.14 20.47
CA LYS A 34 -1.66 -8.78 21.62
C LYS A 34 -2.63 -9.57 22.50
N GLU A 35 -3.82 -9.04 22.75
CA GLU A 35 -4.84 -9.69 23.59
C GLU A 35 -5.36 -10.98 22.96
N LYS A 36 -5.53 -11.01 21.63
CA LYS A 36 -5.99 -12.19 20.89
C LYS A 36 -4.98 -12.64 19.86
N LYS A 37 -3.80 -13.05 20.33
CA LYS A 37 -2.69 -13.48 19.48
C LYS A 37 -3.11 -14.61 18.55
N ARG A 38 -3.17 -14.32 17.25
CA ARG A 38 -3.45 -15.30 16.20
C ARG A 38 -2.14 -15.94 15.73
N GLY A 39 -2.16 -17.23 15.39
CA GLY A 39 -0.96 -17.99 14.98
C GLY A 39 -0.46 -17.69 13.55
N PHE A 40 -0.88 -16.58 12.95
CA PHE A 40 -0.56 -16.19 11.58
C PHE A 40 -0.33 -14.67 11.50
N LEU A 41 0.29 -14.22 10.41
CA LEU A 41 0.52 -12.80 10.16
C LEU A 41 -0.81 -12.09 9.89
N GLU A 42 -1.20 -11.19 10.79
CA GLU A 42 -2.47 -10.49 10.74
C GLU A 42 -2.53 -9.52 9.55
N THR A 43 -3.72 -9.40 8.95
CA THR A 43 -3.99 -8.42 7.90
C THR A 43 -4.91 -7.36 8.48
N ILE A 44 -4.54 -6.09 8.29
CA ILE A 44 -5.33 -4.94 8.72
C ILE A 44 -5.89 -4.30 7.46
N GLU A 45 -7.21 -4.09 7.42
CA GLU A 45 -7.85 -3.33 6.36
C GLU A 45 -7.97 -1.86 6.78
N LEU A 46 -7.46 -0.95 5.94
CA LEU A 46 -7.63 0.48 6.10
C LEU A 46 -8.74 0.96 5.18
N GLN A 47 -9.85 1.42 5.76
CA GLN A 47 -10.93 2.06 5.02
C GLN A 47 -10.82 3.58 5.13
N VAL A 48 -10.91 4.26 3.99
CA VAL A 48 -10.89 5.73 3.93
C VAL A 48 -12.23 6.20 3.37
N ALA A 49 -12.99 6.90 4.18
CA ALA A 49 -14.24 7.54 3.75
C ALA A 49 -13.96 8.98 3.31
N LEU A 50 -14.28 9.30 2.06
CA LEU A 50 -14.21 10.67 1.54
C LEU A 50 -15.54 11.38 1.83
N LYS A 51 -15.52 12.36 2.74
CA LYS A 51 -16.70 13.21 2.99
C LYS A 51 -16.87 14.20 1.84
N ASN A 52 -18.12 14.42 1.43
CA ASN A 52 -18.51 15.39 0.41
C ASN A 52 -17.90 15.14 -0.99
N TYR A 53 -17.57 13.89 -1.32
CA TYR A 53 -17.09 13.51 -2.64
C TYR A 53 -18.23 12.94 -3.48
N ASP A 54 -18.49 13.55 -4.63
CA ASP A 54 -19.48 13.09 -5.62
C ASP A 54 -18.74 12.45 -6.81
N PRO A 55 -18.77 11.12 -6.97
CA PRO A 55 -18.02 10.43 -8.03
C PRO A 55 -18.48 10.76 -9.46
N ALA A 56 -19.63 11.44 -9.63
CA ALA A 56 -20.13 11.88 -10.92
C ALA A 56 -19.72 13.33 -11.25
N LYS A 57 -19.51 14.18 -10.24
CA LYS A 57 -19.14 15.60 -10.41
C LYS A 57 -17.65 15.86 -10.20
N ASP A 58 -17.05 15.13 -9.26
CA ASP A 58 -15.66 15.30 -8.89
C ASP A 58 -14.75 14.39 -9.72
N LYS A 59 -13.55 14.89 -10.03
CA LYS A 59 -12.55 14.11 -10.74
C LYS A 59 -12.23 12.85 -9.93
N ARG A 60 -12.32 11.68 -10.57
CA ARG A 60 -11.89 10.42 -9.97
C ARG A 60 -10.43 10.54 -9.52
N PHE A 61 -10.18 10.20 -8.26
CA PHE A 61 -8.82 10.02 -7.77
C PHE A 61 -8.17 8.90 -8.57
N SER A 62 -7.43 9.24 -9.62
CA SER A 62 -6.62 8.32 -10.43
C SER A 62 -5.16 8.37 -9.98
N GLY A 63 -4.92 8.26 -8.67
CA GLY A 63 -3.59 8.27 -8.10
C GLY A 63 -3.25 6.89 -7.53
N ALA A 64 -2.23 6.24 -8.09
CA ALA A 64 -1.62 5.08 -7.43
C ALA A 64 -0.76 5.57 -6.27
N MET A 65 -1.14 5.25 -5.03
CA MET A 65 -0.31 5.51 -3.86
C MET A 65 0.66 4.35 -3.67
N ARG A 66 1.96 4.62 -3.83
CA ARG A 66 3.00 3.64 -3.46
C ARG A 66 3.22 3.71 -1.95
N LEU A 67 2.92 2.60 -1.26
CA LEU A 67 3.25 2.48 0.15
C LEU A 67 4.77 2.34 0.32
N PRO A 68 5.38 2.96 1.34
CA PRO A 68 6.82 2.89 1.57
C PRO A 68 7.28 1.49 2.00
N VAL A 69 6.39 0.69 2.55
CA VAL A 69 6.64 -0.69 3.01
C VAL A 69 5.73 -1.64 2.25
N VAL A 70 6.27 -2.75 1.76
CA VAL A 70 5.50 -3.80 1.09
C VAL A 70 4.63 -4.51 2.14
N PRO A 71 3.29 -4.40 2.08
CA PRO A 71 2.40 -4.94 3.12
C PRO A 71 2.31 -6.47 3.09
N ARG A 72 2.57 -7.11 1.94
CA ARG A 72 2.65 -8.56 1.79
C ARG A 72 3.85 -8.95 0.92
N PRO A 73 4.98 -9.38 1.52
CA PRO A 73 6.19 -9.72 0.78
C PRO A 73 6.02 -10.83 -0.25
N ASN A 74 5.19 -11.84 0.06
CA ASN A 74 5.01 -13.03 -0.78
C ASN A 74 3.74 -12.94 -1.64
N TYR A 75 3.31 -11.74 -2.04
CA TYR A 75 2.13 -11.58 -2.88
C TYR A 75 2.44 -12.00 -4.33
N ARG A 76 1.71 -13.01 -4.84
CA ARG A 76 1.85 -13.49 -6.22
C ARG A 76 0.73 -12.89 -7.06
N VAL A 77 1.09 -12.23 -8.15
CA VAL A 77 0.14 -11.67 -9.12
C VAL A 77 0.23 -12.49 -10.40
N ALA A 78 -0.91 -12.97 -10.89
CA ALA A 78 -1.02 -13.57 -12.21
C ALA A 78 -1.37 -12.46 -13.21
N ILE A 79 -0.53 -12.28 -14.24
CA ILE A 79 -0.76 -11.31 -15.31
C ILE A 79 -1.30 -12.08 -16.51
N ILE A 80 -2.56 -11.85 -16.83
CA ILE A 80 -3.19 -12.37 -18.05
C ILE A 80 -3.13 -11.28 -19.11
N ALA A 81 -2.41 -11.52 -20.19
CA ALA A 81 -2.07 -10.52 -21.19
C ALA A 81 -2.53 -10.94 -22.59
N ASN A 82 -2.92 -9.96 -23.40
CA ASN A 82 -3.10 -10.12 -24.85
C ASN A 82 -1.73 -10.20 -25.54
N ALA A 83 -1.68 -10.69 -26.78
CA ALA A 83 -0.43 -10.91 -27.52
C ALA A 83 0.58 -9.74 -27.43
N LYS A 84 0.13 -8.49 -27.61
CA LYS A 84 0.99 -7.30 -27.52
C LYS A 84 1.61 -7.10 -26.14
N HIS A 85 0.81 -7.20 -25.07
CA HIS A 85 1.30 -7.02 -23.70
C HIS A 85 2.09 -8.23 -23.21
N PHE A 86 1.89 -9.41 -23.82
CA PHE A 86 2.69 -10.60 -23.55
C PHE A 86 4.12 -10.42 -24.05
N ASP A 87 4.29 -9.89 -25.27
CA ASP A 87 5.61 -9.58 -25.83
C ASP A 87 6.35 -8.55 -24.98
N GLU A 88 5.67 -7.48 -24.56
CA GLU A 88 6.22 -6.46 -23.63
C GLU A 88 6.59 -7.07 -22.27
N ALA A 89 5.73 -7.91 -21.69
CA ALA A 89 6.01 -8.56 -20.41
C ALA A 89 7.22 -9.50 -20.51
N LYS A 90 7.36 -10.21 -21.63
CA LYS A 90 8.48 -11.11 -21.89
C LYS A 90 9.80 -10.35 -22.05
N GLU A 91 9.78 -9.20 -22.72
CA GLU A 91 10.95 -8.31 -22.82
C GLU A 91 11.39 -7.80 -21.44
N HIS A 92 10.44 -7.48 -20.57
CA HIS A 92 10.71 -7.04 -19.20
C HIS A 92 10.97 -8.19 -18.19
N GLY A 93 10.97 -9.46 -18.64
CA GLY A 93 11.20 -10.62 -17.79
C GLY A 93 10.08 -10.87 -16.77
N ILE A 94 8.87 -10.38 -17.03
CA ILE A 94 7.71 -10.51 -16.15
C ILE A 94 6.92 -11.77 -16.55
N PRO A 95 6.64 -12.71 -15.64
CA PRO A 95 5.83 -13.89 -15.94
C PRO A 95 4.39 -13.49 -16.30
N ALA A 96 3.98 -13.73 -17.54
CA ALA A 96 2.63 -13.51 -18.04
C ALA A 96 2.06 -14.78 -18.66
N MET A 97 0.73 -14.90 -18.67
CA MET A 97 -0.02 -15.99 -19.30
C MET A 97 -0.96 -15.45 -20.38
N THR A 98 -1.19 -16.23 -21.42
CA THR A 98 -2.15 -15.95 -22.49
C THR A 98 -3.53 -16.46 -22.12
N ALA A 99 -4.60 -15.81 -22.59
CA ALA A 99 -5.99 -16.16 -22.24
C ALA A 99 -6.47 -17.56 -22.72
N ALA A 100 -5.62 -18.27 -23.47
CA ALA A 100 -5.91 -19.58 -24.04
C ALA A 100 -5.16 -20.74 -23.33
N ASP A 101 -4.36 -20.43 -22.31
CA ASP A 101 -3.68 -21.41 -21.45
C ASP A 101 -4.29 -21.46 -20.03
#